data_AF-A0A135USU6-F1
#
_entry.id   AF-A0A135USU6-F1
#
_cell.length_a   1.000
_cell.length_b   1.000
_cell.length_c   1.000
_cell.angle_alpha   90.00
_cell.angle_beta   90.00
_cell.angle_gamma   90.00
#
_symmetry.space_group_name_H-M   'P 1'
#
loop_
_entity.id
_entity.type
_entity.pdbx_description
1 polymer ?
#
loop_
_entity_poly.entity_id
_entity_poly.type
_entity_poly.pdbx_seq_one_letter_code
_entity_poly.pdbx_strand_id
1 'polypeptide(L)'
;MGVADSSKSARRFISIAAGEDYKALNATQCTIDFVATLFNVSVDLKDRSIMVIPSKSIEDFDPQRDLTRAIVRQFDSISNSLQGFHGFVLGDVVSSHIAAWKSSLEKPAAGTIATPIGLQSFFITMVDAMLVAYGSTQLEMGRNSRPAAAEVVIEVFTVGNKACLFAVAALNTTALWLHWKLKKGAQGRS
;
A
#
# COMPACT_ATOMS: atom_id res chain seq x y z
N MET A 1 -4.61 22.93 -6.04
CA MET A 1 -4.46 23.00 -4.56
C MET A 1 -3.13 23.64 -4.26
N GLY A 2 -3.00 24.33 -3.13
CA GLY A 2 -1.77 25.03 -2.75
C GLY A 2 -1.40 24.79 -1.30
N VAL A 3 -0.13 24.94 -1.01
CA VAL A 3 0.44 24.77 0.33
C VAL A 3 0.92 26.12 0.84
N ALA A 4 0.60 26.42 2.10
CA ALA A 4 1.14 27.59 2.78
C ALA A 4 2.10 27.19 3.92
N ASP A 5 3.23 27.90 4.00
CA ASP A 5 4.19 27.85 5.10
C ASP A 5 4.39 29.26 5.67
N SER A 6 4.63 29.38 6.97
CA SER A 6 4.84 30.65 7.65
C SER A 6 5.92 30.52 8.69
N SER A 7 6.90 31.43 8.69
CA SER A 7 7.93 31.48 9.74
C SER A 7 7.37 31.75 11.14
N LYS A 8 6.10 32.20 11.24
CA LYS A 8 5.39 32.46 12.50
C LYS A 8 4.51 31.29 12.97
N SER A 9 4.34 30.25 12.15
CA SER A 9 3.49 29.10 12.47
C SER A 9 4.11 27.81 11.95
N ALA A 10 4.43 26.88 12.85
CA ALA A 10 4.91 25.55 12.46
C ALA A 10 3.84 24.69 11.75
N ARG A 11 2.56 25.11 11.78
CA ARG A 11 1.48 24.42 11.09
C ARG A 11 1.54 24.69 9.59
N ARG A 12 1.43 23.63 8.81
CA ARG A 12 1.29 23.69 7.35
C ARG A 12 -0.14 23.41 6.95
N PHE A 13 -0.62 24.20 6.00
CA PHE A 13 -1.99 24.14 5.53
C PHE A 13 -2.02 23.68 4.09
N ILE A 14 -2.93 22.76 3.80
CA ILE A 14 -3.37 22.45 2.44
C ILE A 14 -4.61 23.29 2.18
N SER A 15 -4.54 24.15 1.19
CA SER A 15 -5.64 25.02 0.77
C SER A 15 -6.16 24.59 -0.60
N ILE A 16 -7.48 24.51 -0.72
CA ILE A 16 -8.15 24.20 -1.98
C ILE A 16 -8.96 25.42 -2.42
N ALA A 17 -8.59 25.96 -3.57
CA ALA A 17 -9.41 26.87 -4.34
C ALA A 17 -10.01 26.07 -5.50
N ALA A 18 -11.31 26.22 -5.72
CA ALA A 18 -12.06 25.41 -6.68
C ALA A 18 -13.07 26.27 -7.44
N GLY A 19 -13.21 25.99 -8.74
CA GLY A 19 -14.22 26.58 -9.62
C GLY A 19 -15.61 25.96 -9.42
N GLU A 20 -16.55 26.28 -10.32
CA GLU A 20 -17.96 25.85 -10.20
C GLU A 20 -18.13 24.33 -10.13
N ASP A 21 -17.33 23.58 -10.89
CA ASP A 21 -17.36 22.11 -10.93
C ASP A 21 -17.04 21.45 -9.57
N TYR A 22 -16.36 22.17 -8.68
CA TYR A 22 -15.94 21.69 -7.36
C TYR A 22 -16.34 22.67 -6.25
N LYS A 23 -17.49 23.34 -6.39
CA LYS A 23 -17.95 24.36 -5.45
C LYS A 23 -17.93 23.92 -3.98
N ALA A 24 -18.15 22.64 -3.72
CA ALA A 24 -18.13 22.05 -2.38
C ALA A 24 -16.73 22.05 -1.72
N LEU A 25 -15.66 22.15 -2.52
CA LEU A 25 -14.27 22.20 -2.07
C LEU A 25 -13.71 23.62 -2.02
N ASN A 26 -14.47 24.62 -2.49
CA ASN A 26 -13.99 25.99 -2.59
C ASN A 26 -13.73 26.60 -1.21
N ALA A 27 -12.60 27.29 -1.08
CA ALA A 27 -12.13 27.91 0.16
C ALA A 27 -11.99 26.93 1.34
N THR A 28 -11.67 25.66 1.07
CA THR A 28 -11.39 24.69 2.14
C THR A 28 -9.91 24.71 2.53
N GLN A 29 -9.66 24.57 3.83
CA GLN A 29 -8.31 24.50 4.40
C GLN A 29 -8.24 23.31 5.36
N CYS A 30 -7.15 22.55 5.26
CA CYS A 30 -6.89 21.38 6.11
C CYS A 30 -5.48 21.47 6.70
N THR A 31 -5.35 21.04 7.96
CA THR A 31 -4.07 20.76 8.60
C THR A 31 -3.87 19.27 8.73
N ILE A 32 -2.61 18.83 8.63
CA ILE A 32 -2.22 17.45 8.91
C ILE A 32 -1.47 17.47 10.23
N ASP A 33 -1.99 16.73 11.20
CA ASP A 33 -1.41 16.57 12.53
C ASP A 33 -1.18 15.08 12.78
N PHE A 34 0.06 14.73 13.18
CA PHE A 34 0.43 13.35 13.49
C PHE A 34 0.30 13.09 14.98
N VAL A 35 -0.36 12.00 15.35
CA VAL A 35 -0.46 11.54 16.73
C VAL A 35 0.38 10.28 16.89
N ALA A 36 1.52 10.43 17.54
CA ALA A 36 2.49 9.37 17.70
C ALA A 36 1.99 8.30 18.69
N THR A 37 1.86 7.06 18.20
CA THR A 37 1.37 5.91 18.98
C THR A 37 2.36 4.75 18.86
N LEU A 38 2.71 4.13 19.98
CA LEU A 38 3.45 2.87 20.00
C LEU A 38 2.52 1.71 19.73
N PHE A 39 2.96 0.79 18.88
CA PHE A 39 2.23 -0.42 18.54
C PHE A 39 3.02 -1.65 18.97
N ASN A 40 2.33 -2.61 19.58
CA ASN A 40 2.82 -3.96 19.80
C ASN A 40 2.48 -4.79 18.57
N VAL A 41 3.49 -5.25 17.85
CA VAL A 41 3.34 -6.09 16.66
C VAL A 41 3.75 -7.50 17.01
N SER A 42 2.81 -8.43 16.92
CA SER A 42 3.05 -9.87 17.04
C SER A 42 2.81 -10.53 15.70
N VAL A 43 3.78 -11.34 15.26
CA VAL A 43 3.74 -12.07 14.00
C VAL A 43 3.68 -13.56 14.31
N ASP A 44 2.60 -14.20 13.92
CA ASP A 44 2.47 -15.66 13.96
C ASP A 44 2.73 -16.23 12.57
N LEU A 45 3.85 -16.95 12.42
CA LEU A 45 4.24 -17.57 11.15
C LEU A 45 3.44 -18.83 10.83
N LYS A 46 2.93 -19.53 11.85
CA LYS A 46 2.17 -20.76 11.68
C LYS A 46 0.78 -20.46 11.14
N ASP A 47 0.11 -19.48 11.75
CA ASP A 47 -1.23 -19.05 11.34
C ASP A 47 -1.19 -17.95 10.28
N ARG A 48 0.01 -17.53 9.86
CA ARG A 48 0.26 -16.45 8.89
C ARG A 48 -0.49 -15.16 9.25
N SER A 49 -0.52 -14.84 10.54
CA SER A 49 -1.26 -13.71 11.07
C SER A 49 -0.32 -12.64 11.61
N ILE A 50 -0.69 -11.38 11.39
CA ILE A 50 0.01 -10.23 11.95
C ILE A 50 -1.03 -9.50 12.80
N MET A 51 -0.78 -9.42 14.10
CA MET A 51 -1.63 -8.71 15.04
C MET A 51 -0.89 -7.46 15.51
N VAL A 52 -1.53 -6.31 15.31
CA VAL A 52 -1.01 -4.98 15.67
C VAL A 52 -1.95 -4.37 16.71
N ILE A 53 -1.44 -4.14 17.92
CA ILE A 53 -2.24 -3.59 19.03
C ILE A 53 -1.62 -2.26 19.48
N PRO A 54 -2.39 -1.15 19.52
CA PRO A 54 -1.90 0.10 20.07
C PRO A 54 -1.60 -0.07 21.57
N SER A 55 -0.40 0.33 21.99
CA SER A 55 0.10 0.16 23.35
C SER A 55 -0.05 1.46 24.16
N LYS A 56 0.63 2.53 23.74
CA LYS A 56 0.55 3.84 24.39
C LYS A 56 0.82 4.98 23.42
N SER A 57 0.22 6.14 23.67
CA SER A 57 0.63 7.39 23.02
C SER A 57 2.04 7.76 23.50
N ILE A 58 2.86 8.27 22.60
CA ILE A 58 4.19 8.78 22.92
C ILE A 58 4.27 10.28 22.63
N GLU A 59 5.33 10.91 23.14
CA GLU A 59 5.67 12.28 22.76
C GLU A 59 5.93 12.37 21.26
N ASP A 60 5.68 13.55 20.70
CA ASP A 60 5.83 13.83 19.28
C ASP A 60 7.27 13.57 18.82
N PHE A 61 7.46 12.58 17.95
CA PHE A 61 8.76 12.22 17.41
C PHE A 61 9.21 13.17 16.27
N ASP A 62 8.30 14.02 15.77
CA ASP A 62 8.57 15.02 14.74
C ASP A 62 8.24 16.44 15.23
N PRO A 63 8.94 16.94 16.27
CA PRO A 63 8.70 18.28 16.81
C PRO A 63 9.04 19.38 15.80
N GLN A 64 9.94 19.11 14.85
CA GLN A 64 10.32 20.04 13.78
C GLN A 64 9.33 20.02 12.60
N ARG A 65 8.35 19.11 12.62
CA ARG A 65 7.32 18.95 11.58
C ARG A 65 7.92 18.63 10.21
N ASP A 66 9.07 17.97 10.14
CA ASP A 66 9.71 17.62 8.87
C ASP A 66 8.90 16.58 8.09
N LEU A 67 8.25 15.64 8.78
CA LEU A 67 7.36 14.65 8.16
C LEU A 67 6.15 15.36 7.54
N THR A 68 5.56 16.28 8.29
CA THR A 68 4.46 17.12 7.79
C THR A 68 4.93 17.96 6.59
N ARG A 69 6.20 18.42 6.58
CA ARG A 69 6.77 19.19 5.46
C ARG A 69 6.84 18.34 4.20
N ALA A 70 7.38 17.14 4.32
CA ALA A 70 7.57 16.22 3.22
C ALA A 70 6.24 15.87 2.55
N ILE A 71 5.24 15.50 3.37
CA ILE A 71 3.92 15.08 2.90
C ILE A 71 3.17 16.24 2.23
N VAL A 72 3.17 17.41 2.87
CA VAL A 72 2.48 18.57 2.31
C VAL A 72 3.15 19.01 0.99
N ARG A 73 4.49 18.98 0.90
CA ARG A 73 5.20 19.21 -0.38
C ARG A 73 4.86 18.16 -1.44
N GLN A 74 4.66 16.91 -1.03
CA GLN A 74 4.23 15.84 -1.94
C GLN A 74 2.83 16.13 -2.51
N PHE A 75 1.90 16.65 -1.70
CA PHE A 75 0.60 17.11 -2.20
C PHE A 75 0.71 18.29 -3.17
N ASP A 76 1.60 19.25 -2.92
CA ASP A 76 1.86 20.34 -3.86
C ASP A 76 2.38 19.82 -5.20
N SER A 77 3.36 18.90 -5.16
CA SER A 77 3.91 18.25 -6.34
C SER A 77 2.84 17.48 -7.13
N ILE A 78 2.04 16.64 -6.46
CA ILE A 78 0.95 15.88 -7.08
C ILE A 78 -0.09 16.83 -7.68
N SER A 79 -0.48 17.88 -6.93
CA SER A 79 -1.43 18.88 -7.40
C SER A 79 -0.92 19.59 -8.66
N ASN A 80 0.38 19.92 -8.73
CA ASN A 80 0.97 20.56 -9.90
C ASN A 80 1.11 19.59 -11.08
N SER A 81 1.39 18.31 -10.84
CA SER A 81 1.49 17.30 -11.89
C SER A 81 0.13 16.84 -12.44
N LEU A 82 -0.94 16.94 -11.65
CA LEU A 82 -2.30 16.52 -12.03
C LEU A 82 -3.20 17.67 -12.50
N GLN A 83 -2.63 18.86 -12.66
CA GLN A 83 -3.28 19.97 -13.37
C GLN A 83 -3.12 19.75 -14.88
N GLY A 84 -4.22 19.47 -15.55
CA GLY A 84 -4.29 19.40 -17.01
C GLY A 84 -4.99 20.60 -17.62
N PHE A 85 -4.95 20.71 -18.95
CA PHE A 85 -5.68 21.76 -19.69
C PHE A 85 -7.21 21.66 -19.55
N HIS A 86 -7.74 20.45 -19.32
CA HIS A 86 -9.18 20.17 -19.29
C HIS A 86 -9.76 20.04 -17.88
N GLY A 87 -8.95 20.19 -16.83
CA GLY A 87 -9.43 20.08 -15.48
C GLY A 87 -8.37 19.62 -14.49
N PHE A 88 -8.80 19.56 -13.23
CA PHE A 88 -7.98 19.13 -12.11
C PHE A 88 -8.31 17.68 -11.79
N VAL A 89 -7.50 16.73 -12.28
CA VAL A 89 -7.74 15.28 -12.09
C VAL A 89 -7.81 14.92 -10.61
N LEU A 90 -7.01 15.59 -9.78
CA LEU A 90 -7.06 15.39 -8.33
C LEU A 90 -8.40 15.85 -7.72
N GLY A 91 -9.05 16.85 -8.31
CA GLY A 91 -10.41 17.27 -7.94
C GLY A 91 -11.45 16.19 -8.23
N ASP A 92 -11.39 15.57 -9.41
CA ASP A 92 -12.27 14.46 -9.79
C ASP A 92 -12.12 13.28 -8.82
N VAL A 93 -10.87 12.92 -8.48
CA VAL A 93 -10.56 11.86 -7.53
C VAL A 93 -11.13 12.20 -6.14
N VAL A 94 -10.91 13.42 -5.64
CA VAL A 94 -11.47 13.87 -4.35
C VAL A 94 -12.99 13.80 -4.36
N SER A 95 -13.64 14.28 -5.43
CA SER A 95 -15.09 14.26 -5.58
C SER A 95 -15.64 12.84 -5.57
N SER A 96 -15.00 11.93 -6.31
CA SER A 96 -15.36 10.51 -6.34
C SER A 96 -15.15 9.83 -4.98
N HIS A 97 -14.10 10.17 -4.24
CA HIS A 97 -13.84 9.62 -2.91
C HIS A 97 -14.90 10.09 -1.91
N ILE A 98 -15.27 11.36 -1.94
CA ILE A 98 -16.34 11.91 -1.10
C ILE A 98 -17.68 11.22 -1.44
N ALA A 99 -17.97 10.98 -2.72
CA ALA A 99 -19.18 10.26 -3.14
C ALA A 99 -19.17 8.80 -2.67
N ALA A 100 -18.05 8.09 -2.82
CA ALA A 100 -17.89 6.72 -2.33
C ALA A 100 -18.00 6.65 -0.80
N TRP A 101 -17.37 7.58 -0.08
CA TRP A 101 -17.47 7.70 1.37
C TRP A 101 -18.91 7.94 1.82
N LYS A 102 -19.64 8.85 1.17
CA LYS A 102 -21.07 9.07 1.42
C LYS A 102 -21.90 7.81 1.23
N SER A 103 -21.60 7.03 0.18
CA SER A 103 -22.28 5.76 -0.10
C SER A 103 -21.93 4.65 0.89
N SER A 104 -20.78 4.72 1.57
CA SER A 104 -20.38 3.72 2.57
C SER A 104 -21.07 3.86 3.92
N LEU A 105 -21.74 4.98 4.15
CA LEU A 105 -22.46 5.24 5.40
C LEU A 105 -23.84 4.59 5.39
N GLU A 106 -24.17 3.84 6.45
CA GLU A 106 -25.50 3.25 6.66
C GLU A 106 -26.63 4.29 6.71
N LYS A 107 -26.30 5.52 7.13
CA LYS A 107 -27.21 6.68 7.10
C LYS A 107 -26.54 7.82 6.34
N PRO A 108 -27.18 8.37 5.29
CA PRO A 108 -26.60 9.46 4.52
C PRO A 108 -26.41 10.69 5.42
N ALA A 109 -25.16 11.10 5.60
CA ALA A 109 -24.84 12.35 6.30
C ALA A 109 -25.37 13.54 5.49
N ALA A 110 -25.87 14.57 6.18
CA ALA A 110 -26.33 15.80 5.55
C ALA A 110 -25.21 16.41 4.68
N GLY A 111 -25.55 16.87 3.47
CA GLY A 111 -24.58 17.25 2.43
C GLY A 111 -23.55 18.31 2.85
N THR A 112 -23.88 19.18 3.80
CA THR A 112 -22.99 20.22 4.36
C THR A 112 -21.91 19.67 5.30
N ILE A 113 -22.21 18.59 6.05
CA ILE A 113 -21.25 17.94 6.98
C ILE A 113 -20.49 16.82 6.26
N ALA A 114 -21.12 16.19 5.27
CA ALA A 114 -20.56 15.03 4.59
C ALA A 114 -19.34 15.35 3.71
N THR A 115 -19.27 16.56 3.13
CA THR A 115 -18.14 16.98 2.30
C THR A 115 -16.84 17.18 3.09
N PRO A 116 -16.79 17.95 4.20
CA PRO A 116 -15.56 18.12 4.97
C PRO A 116 -15.08 16.81 5.61
N ILE A 117 -15.97 15.94 6.07
CA ILE A 117 -15.58 14.63 6.63
C ILE A 117 -15.08 13.69 5.53
N GLY A 118 -15.75 13.63 4.38
CA GLY A 118 -15.26 12.86 3.23
C GLY A 118 -13.90 13.36 2.74
N LEU A 119 -13.68 14.68 2.75
CA LEU A 119 -12.39 15.29 2.42
C LEU A 119 -11.31 14.93 3.45
N GLN A 120 -11.64 14.93 4.74
CA GLN A 120 -10.75 14.45 5.79
C GLN A 120 -10.36 12.98 5.58
N SER A 121 -11.33 12.11 5.29
CA SER A 121 -11.10 10.70 4.97
C SER A 121 -10.18 10.51 3.78
N PHE A 122 -10.37 11.32 2.73
CA PHE A 122 -9.49 11.34 1.56
C PHE A 122 -8.05 11.66 1.94
N PHE A 123 -7.83 12.75 2.69
CA PHE A 123 -6.49 13.14 3.11
C PHE A 123 -5.84 12.11 4.04
N ILE A 124 -6.59 11.53 4.99
CA ILE A 124 -6.07 10.45 5.85
C ILE A 124 -5.57 9.28 5.00
N THR A 125 -6.38 8.83 4.05
CA THR A 125 -6.03 7.70 3.16
C THR A 125 -4.79 8.03 2.33
N MET A 126 -4.70 9.24 1.79
CA MET A 126 -3.56 9.64 0.96
C MET A 126 -2.28 9.83 1.77
N VAL A 127 -2.38 10.43 2.95
CA VAL A 127 -1.26 10.59 3.88
C VAL A 127 -0.75 9.22 4.31
N ASP A 128 -1.63 8.28 4.63
CA ASP A 128 -1.25 6.90 4.98
C ASP A 128 -0.49 6.21 3.83
N ALA A 129 -1.01 6.29 2.60
CA ALA A 129 -0.32 5.74 1.43
C ALA A 129 1.06 6.37 1.20
N MET A 130 1.20 7.69 1.39
CA MET A 130 2.50 8.37 1.31
C MET A 130 3.45 7.91 2.42
N LEU A 131 2.96 7.78 3.65
CA LEU A 131 3.77 7.31 4.78
C LEU A 131 4.28 5.87 4.55
N VAL A 132 3.44 4.98 4.03
CA VAL A 132 3.84 3.62 3.66
C VAL A 132 4.90 3.65 2.55
N ALA A 133 4.75 4.51 1.54
CA ALA A 133 5.75 4.67 0.47
C ALA A 133 7.09 5.17 1.02
N TYR A 134 7.10 6.19 1.88
CA TYR A 134 8.33 6.69 2.52
C TYR A 134 8.95 5.67 3.48
N GLY A 135 8.13 4.95 4.25
CA GLY A 135 8.59 3.94 5.20
C GLY A 135 9.20 2.72 4.51
N SER A 136 8.53 2.19 3.47
CA SER A 136 9.04 1.06 2.66
C SER A 136 10.37 1.41 1.99
N THR A 137 10.46 2.60 1.39
CA THR A 137 11.71 3.09 0.78
C THR A 137 12.86 3.12 1.78
N GLN A 138 12.61 3.56 3.03
CA GLN A 138 13.63 3.58 4.09
C GLN A 138 14.06 2.18 4.53
N LEU A 139 13.14 1.22 4.58
CA LEU A 139 13.47 -0.17 4.90
C LEU A 139 14.35 -0.82 3.84
N GLU A 140 14.04 -0.59 2.56
CA GLU A 140 14.81 -1.13 1.43
C GLU A 140 16.21 -0.50 1.33
N MET A 141 16.30 0.84 1.41
CA MET A 141 17.58 1.55 1.28
C MET A 141 18.45 1.41 2.52
N GLY A 142 17.84 1.30 3.71
CA GLY A 142 18.56 1.21 4.98
C GLY A 142 19.20 -0.15 5.24
N ARG A 143 18.89 -1.20 4.47
CA ARG A 143 19.28 -2.60 4.75
C ARG A 143 19.06 -2.98 6.22
N ASN A 144 18.02 -2.43 6.84
CA ASN A 144 17.71 -2.59 8.25
C ASN A 144 17.00 -3.94 8.49
N SER A 145 17.64 -5.04 8.08
CA SER A 145 17.22 -6.40 8.42
C SER A 145 18.00 -6.87 9.63
N ARG A 146 17.32 -7.24 10.71
CA ARG A 146 17.94 -8.02 11.78
C ARG A 146 17.70 -9.51 11.50
N PRO A 147 18.74 -10.37 11.56
CA PRO A 147 18.53 -11.80 11.49
C PRO A 147 17.67 -12.21 12.68
N ALA A 148 16.44 -12.62 12.41
CA ALA A 148 15.55 -13.23 13.38
C ALA A 148 15.59 -14.75 13.17
N ALA A 149 15.83 -15.50 14.25
CA ALA A 149 15.70 -16.94 14.20
C ALA A 149 14.22 -17.28 14.02
N ALA A 150 13.84 -17.66 12.80
CA ALA A 150 12.51 -18.16 12.49
C ALA A 150 12.62 -19.68 12.26
N GLU A 151 11.88 -20.45 13.04
CA GLU A 151 11.75 -21.89 12.81
C GLU A 151 10.75 -22.09 11.66
N VAL A 152 11.29 -22.24 10.45
CA VAL A 152 10.48 -22.47 9.25
C VAL A 152 10.19 -23.97 9.16
N VAL A 153 9.05 -24.40 9.69
CA VAL A 153 8.54 -25.76 9.50
C VAL A 153 7.93 -25.85 8.11
N ILE A 154 8.71 -26.39 7.16
CA ILE A 154 8.21 -26.69 5.82
C ILE A 154 7.51 -28.05 5.89
N GLU A 155 6.18 -28.05 6.01
CA GLU A 155 5.39 -29.26 5.79
C GLU A 155 5.42 -29.61 4.29
N VAL A 156 6.34 -30.48 3.91
CA VAL A 156 6.38 -31.03 2.55
C VAL A 156 5.30 -32.11 2.47
N PHE A 157 4.15 -31.75 1.91
CA PHE A 157 3.10 -32.71 1.57
C PHE A 157 3.59 -33.56 0.40
N THR A 158 4.15 -34.73 0.69
CA THR A 158 4.49 -35.73 -0.34
C THR A 158 3.20 -36.44 -0.75
N VAL A 159 2.49 -35.88 -1.75
CA VAL A 159 1.36 -36.57 -2.38
C VAL A 159 1.90 -37.73 -3.20
N GLY A 160 1.80 -38.94 -2.66
CA GLY A 160 2.07 -40.17 -3.40
C GLY A 160 2.85 -41.21 -2.60
N ASN A 161 2.43 -42.46 -2.71
CA ASN A 161 3.21 -43.60 -2.22
C ASN A 161 4.57 -43.63 -2.96
N LYS A 162 5.69 -43.66 -2.22
CA LYS A 162 7.04 -43.74 -2.79
C LYS A 162 7.17 -44.86 -3.83
N ALA A 163 6.44 -45.96 -3.65
CA ALA A 163 6.42 -47.07 -4.61
C ALA A 163 5.85 -46.66 -5.99
N CYS A 164 4.83 -45.80 -6.05
CA CYS A 164 4.28 -45.31 -7.32
C CYS A 164 5.24 -44.36 -8.04
N LEU A 165 5.96 -43.52 -7.29
CA LEU A 165 6.99 -42.63 -7.84
C LEU A 165 8.10 -43.41 -8.54
N PHE A 166 8.62 -44.46 -7.89
CA PHE A 166 9.64 -45.33 -8.49
C PHE A 166 9.09 -46.15 -9.67
N ALA A 167 7.84 -46.63 -9.59
CA ALA A 167 7.22 -47.38 -10.67
C ALA A 167 7.05 -46.54 -11.96
N VAL A 168 6.56 -45.30 -11.83
CA VAL A 168 6.39 -44.40 -12.99
C VAL A 168 7.73 -43.99 -13.58
N ALA A 169 8.75 -43.74 -12.75
CA ALA A 169 10.11 -43.45 -13.22
C ALA A 169 10.71 -44.64 -13.99
N ALA A 170 10.51 -45.87 -13.52
CA ALA A 170 10.97 -47.08 -14.20
C ALA A 170 10.26 -47.31 -15.53
N LEU A 171 8.94 -47.08 -15.60
CA LEU A 171 8.17 -47.20 -16.83
C LEU A 171 8.58 -46.15 -17.87
N ASN A 172 8.79 -44.90 -17.46
CA ASN A 172 9.19 -43.84 -18.38
C ASN A 172 10.62 -44.04 -18.90
N THR A 173 11.54 -44.50 -18.05
CA THR A 173 12.94 -44.79 -18.47
C THR A 173 13.02 -45.99 -19.41
N THR A 174 12.26 -47.05 -19.15
CA THR A 174 12.19 -48.21 -20.05
C THR A 174 11.55 -47.86 -21.40
N ALA A 175 10.48 -47.06 -21.40
CA ALA A 175 9.86 -46.56 -22.63
C ALA A 175 10.83 -45.71 -23.47
N LEU A 176 11.57 -44.79 -22.84
CA LEU A 176 12.59 -43.99 -23.52
C LEU A 176 13.74 -44.84 -24.06
N TRP A 177 14.19 -45.84 -23.29
CA TRP A 177 15.25 -46.76 -23.73
C TRP A 177 14.80 -47.59 -24.93
N LEU A 178 13.57 -48.11 -24.92
CA LEU A 178 13.00 -48.85 -26.04
C LEU A 178 12.89 -47.97 -27.29
N HIS A 179 12.38 -46.75 -27.15
CA HIS A 179 12.27 -45.80 -28.25
C HIS A 179 13.63 -45.46 -28.86
N TRP A 180 14.65 -45.21 -28.03
CA TRP A 180 16.01 -44.94 -28.49
C TRP A 180 16.63 -46.14 -29.23
N LYS A 181 16.40 -47.35 -28.73
CA LYS A 181 16.88 -48.59 -29.36
C LYS A 181 16.22 -48.82 -30.73
N LEU A 182 14.92 -48.57 -30.85
CA LEU A 182 14.19 -48.67 -32.13
C LEU A 182 14.66 -47.62 -33.14
N LYS A 183 14.91 -46.38 -32.70
CA LYS A 183 15.43 -45.31 -33.57
C LYS A 183 16.84 -45.61 -34.10
N LYS A 184 17.71 -46.21 -33.29
CA LYS A 184 19.04 -46.67 -33.74
C LYS A 184 18.97 -47.85 -34.71
N GLY A 185 18.00 -48.75 -34.55
CA GLY A 185 17.79 -49.86 -35.47
C GLY A 185 17.30 -49.44 -36.86
N ALA A 186 16.55 -48.33 -36.95
CA ALA A 186 16.06 -47.80 -38.23
C ALA A 186 17.13 -47.04 -39.04
N GLN A 187 18.18 -46.55 -38.39
CA GLN A 187 19.21 -45.69 -39.02
C GLN A 187 20.44 -46.45 -39.53
N GLY A 188 20.49 -47.79 -39.34
CA GLY A 188 21.51 -48.68 -39.89
C GLY A 188 21.10 -49.44 -41.15
N ARG A 189 20.03 -48.99 -41.84
CA ARG A 189 19.42 -49.65 -43.00
C ARG A 189 19.15 -48.71 -44.18
N SER A 190 19.93 -47.63 -44.31
CA SER A 190 20.03 -46.80 -45.52
C SER A 190 21.43 -46.91 -46.10
#